data_AF-A0A4R1QTG3-F1
#
_entry.id   AF-A0A4R1QTG3-F1
#
_cell.length_a   1.000
_cell.length_b   1.000
_cell.length_c   1.000
_cell.angle_alpha   90.00
_cell.angle_beta   90.00
_cell.angle_gamma   90.00
#
_symmetry.space_group_name_H-M   'P 1'
#
loop_
_entity.id
_entity.type
_entity.pdbx_description
1 polymer ?
#
loop_
_entity_poly.entity_id
_entity_poly.type
_entity_poly.pdbx_seq_one_letter_code
_entity_poly.pdbx_strand_id
1 'polypeptide(L)' 'MEKKYFIPVVNHIYTNRNGSQYRCTDRVKGIRPCETIAYFTRLSDGWSLTAHGPQIYEDGTIEWNYSTGGYWLQ' A
#
# COMPACT_ATOMS: atom_id res chain seq x y z
N MET A 1 -11.38 -13.72 -7.15
CA MET A 1 -10.97 -12.53 -7.91
C MET A 1 -9.46 -12.57 -8.04
N GLU A 2 -8.95 -12.37 -9.25
CA GLU A 2 -7.52 -12.35 -9.50
C GLU A 2 -6.90 -11.09 -8.87
N LYS A 3 -5.72 -11.23 -8.29
CA LYS A 3 -4.92 -10.12 -7.78
C LYS A 3 -3.51 -10.24 -8.31
N LYS A 4 -2.90 -9.10 -8.63
CA LYS A 4 -1.53 -9.06 -9.11
C LYS A 4 -0.70 -8.11 -8.27
N TYR A 5 0.56 -8.48 -8.08
CA TYR A 5 1.53 -7.56 -7.51
C TYR A 5 1.70 -6.36 -8.44
N PHE A 6 1.83 -5.18 -7.85
CA PHE A 6 2.04 -3.94 -8.59
C PHE A 6 2.98 -3.02 -7.83
N ILE A 7 3.46 -1.99 -8.52
CA ILE A 7 4.32 -0.97 -7.92
C ILE A 7 3.44 0.28 -7.72
N PRO A 8 3.14 0.66 -6.46
CA PRO A 8 2.35 1.86 -6.18
C PRO A 8 2.98 3.12 -6.75
N VAL A 9 2.16 4.11 -7.12
CA VAL A 9 2.61 5.41 -7.58
C VAL A 9 2.62 6.36 -6.40
N VAL A 10 3.75 7.03 -6.17
CA VAL A 10 3.89 8.02 -5.10
C VAL A 10 2.90 9.17 -5.30
N ASN A 11 2.32 9.64 -4.20
CA ASN A 11 1.22 10.60 -4.11
C ASN A 11 -0.12 10.13 -4.65
N HIS A 12 -0.23 8.90 -5.16
CA HIS A 12 -1.52 8.32 -5.52
C HIS A 12 -2.25 7.79 -4.29
N ILE A 13 -3.58 7.93 -4.29
CA ILE A 13 -4.46 7.44 -3.22
C ILE A 13 -5.08 6.13 -3.68
N TYR A 14 -4.97 5.11 -2.85
CA TYR A 14 -5.53 3.79 -3.09
C TYR A 14 -6.56 3.45 -2.03
N THR A 15 -7.63 2.78 -2.44
CA THR A 15 -8.62 2.21 -1.52
C THR A 15 -8.21 0.79 -1.18
N ASN A 16 -7.95 0.51 0.10
CA ASN A 16 -7.69 -0.85 0.56
C ASN A 16 -9.02 -1.63 0.65
N ARG A 17 -8.98 -2.96 0.51
CA ARG A 17 -10.16 -3.84 0.68
C ARG A 17 -10.89 -3.66 2.02
N ASN A 18 -10.21 -3.18 3.06
CA ASN A 18 -10.81 -2.80 4.35
C ASN A 18 -11.61 -1.48 4.32
N GLY A 19 -11.74 -0.84 3.15
CA GLY A 19 -12.49 0.41 2.95
C GLY A 19 -11.70 1.69 3.27
N SER A 20 -10.52 1.59 3.90
CA SER A 20 -9.70 2.77 4.20
C SER A 20 -8.92 3.24 2.97
N GLN A 21 -8.74 4.56 2.86
CA GLN A 21 -7.92 5.18 1.81
C GLN A 21 -6.53 5.50 2.32
N TYR A 22 -5.52 5.14 1.52
CA TYR A 22 -4.10 5.34 1.83
C TYR A 22 -3.41 6.08 0.70
N ARG A 23 -2.65 7.13 1.03
CA ARG A 23 -1.73 7.77 0.09
C ARG A 23 -0.39 7.05 0.12
N CYS A 24 0.11 6.63 -1.04
CA CYS A 24 1.48 6.15 -1.17
C CYS A 24 2.45 7.33 -1.00
N THR A 25 3.27 7.32 0.04
CA THR A 25 4.21 8.41 0.32
C THR A 25 5.59 8.13 -0.26
N ASP A 26 6.01 6.86 -0.31
CA ASP A 26 7.25 6.43 -0.95
C ASP A 26 7.20 4.93 -1.29
N ARG A 27 8.21 4.40 -2.00
CA ARG A 27 8.34 2.98 -2.30
C ARG A 27 9.78 2.55 -2.61
N VAL A 28 10.08 1.30 -2.35
CA VAL A 28 11.29 0.61 -2.80
C VAL A 28 10.88 -0.53 -3.73
N LYS A 29 11.31 -0.46 -5.00
CA LYS A 29 11.04 -1.51 -5.99
C LYS A 29 11.96 -2.71 -5.73
N GLY A 30 11.36 -3.88 -5.49
CA GLY A 30 12.09 -5.16 -5.42
C GLY A 30 12.48 -5.69 -6.80
N ILE A 31 13.30 -6.76 -6.83
CA ILE A 31 13.67 -7.43 -8.10
C ILE A 31 12.41 -8.06 -8.70
N ARG A 32 11.61 -8.70 -7.85
CA ARG A 32 10.28 -9.22 -8.20
C ARG A 32 9.19 -8.27 -7.70
N PRO A 33 8.04 -8.18 -8.39
CA PRO A 33 6.91 -7.35 -7.91
C PRO A 33 6.47 -7.67 -6.47
N CYS A 34 6.53 -8.94 -6.05
CA CYS A 34 6.20 -9.38 -4.70
C CYS A 34 7.13 -8.89 -3.59
N GLU A 35 8.34 -8.43 -3.94
CA GLU A 35 9.35 -7.90 -3.03
C GLU A 35 9.26 -6.36 -2.92
N THR A 36 8.32 -5.73 -3.62
CA THR A 36 8.11 -4.28 -3.55
C THR A 36 7.65 -3.90 -2.13
N ILE A 37 8.25 -2.85 -1.59
CA ILE A 37 7.85 -2.23 -0.33
C ILE A 37 7.26 -0.87 -0.66
N ALA A 38 6.13 -0.52 -0.05
CA ALA A 38 5.51 0.79 -0.20
C ALA A 38 5.19 1.39 1.17
N TYR A 39 5.37 2.69 1.30
CA TYR A 39 5.02 3.44 2.48
C TYR A 39 3.67 4.11 2.25
N PHE A 40 2.75 3.92 3.18
CA PHE A 40 1.39 4.40 3.06
C PHE A 40 1.00 5.19 4.29
N THR A 41 0.27 6.29 4.08
CA THR A 41 -0.39 7.04 5.16
C THR A 41 -1.90 7.01 4.94
N ARG A 42 -2.65 6.54 5.93
CA ARG A 42 -4.11 6.51 5.94
C ARG A 42 -4.66 7.92 6.06
N LEU A 43 -5.63 8.27 5.22
CA LEU A 43 -6.16 9.63 5.15
C LEU A 43 -7.06 10.00 6.33
N SER A 44 -7.72 9.03 6.95
CA SER A 44 -8.72 9.29 8.00
C SER A 44 -8.10 9.81 9.31
N ASP A 45 -6.87 9.39 9.61
CA ASP A 45 -6.23 9.62 10.92
C ASP A 45 -4.71 9.71 10.85
N GLY A 46 -4.10 9.71 9.66
CA GLY A 46 -2.65 9.85 9.51
C GLY A 46 -1.84 8.59 9.83
N TRP A 47 -2.45 7.39 9.82
CA TRP A 47 -1.73 6.14 10.14
C TRP A 47 -0.71 5.85 9.08
N SER A 48 0.57 5.91 9.44
CA SER A 48 1.64 5.53 8.54
C SER A 48 2.03 4.08 8.77
N LEU A 49 2.28 3.34 7.69
CA LEU A 49 2.77 1.96 7.73
C LEU A 49 3.71 1.67 6.56
N THR A 50 4.50 0.61 6.72
CA THR A 50 5.26 -0.02 5.62
C THR A 50 4.50 -1.25 5.16
N ALA A 51 4.09 -1.30 3.89
CA ALA A 51 3.38 -2.41 3.26
C ALA A 51 4.32 -3.26 2.40
N HIS A 52 4.31 -4.57 2.62
CA HIS A 52 5.15 -5.53 1.91
C HIS A 52 4.36 -6.28 0.84
N GLY A 53 4.86 -6.26 -0.40
CA GLY A 53 4.21 -6.87 -1.56
C GLY A 53 2.82 -6.32 -1.87
N PRO A 54 2.68 -5.02 -2.24
CA PRO A 54 1.40 -4.46 -2.65
C PRO A 54 0.76 -5.23 -3.82
N GLN A 55 -0.54 -5.47 -3.70
CA GLN A 55 -1.36 -6.18 -4.67
C GLN A 55 -2.57 -5.33 -5.04
N ILE A 56 -3.00 -5.41 -6.29
CA ILE A 56 -4.19 -4.74 -6.81
C ILE A 56 -5.15 -5.78 -7.38
N TYR A 57 -6.43 -5.58 -7.08
CA TYR A 57 -7.55 -6.35 -7.62
C TYR A 57 -8.07 -5.71 -8.91
N GLU A 58 -8.85 -6.46 -9.68
CA GLU A 58 -9.49 -5.95 -10.91
C GLU A 58 -10.42 -4.75 -10.65
N ASP A 59 -11.03 -4.67 -9.47
CA ASP A 59 -11.89 -3.54 -9.05
C ASP A 59 -11.09 -2.29 -8.64
N GLY A 60 -9.76 -2.34 -8.72
CA GLY A 60 -8.86 -1.25 -8.37
C GLY A 60 -8.55 -1.11 -6.88
N THR A 61 -9.17 -1.91 -6.01
CA THR A 61 -8.81 -1.95 -4.59
C THR A 61 -7.46 -2.64 -4.38
N ILE A 62 -6.81 -2.33 -3.26
CA ILE A 62 -5.47 -2.87 -2.95
C ILE A 62 -5.46 -3.67 -1.65
N GLU A 63 -4.46 -4.53 -1.55
CA GLU A 63 -3.99 -5.18 -0.32
C GLU A 63 -2.45 -5.27 -0.34
N TRP A 64 -1.88 -5.86 0.69
CA TRP A 64 -0.47 -6.21 0.79
C TRP A 64 -0.34 -7.49 1.62
N ASN A 65 0.80 -8.17 1.55
CA ASN A 65 1.01 -9.43 2.26
C ASN A 65 0.99 -9.25 3.78
N TYR A 66 1.70 -8.22 4.28
CA TYR A 66 1.73 -7.82 5.68
C TYR A 66 2.25 -6.38 5.82
N SER A 67 2.08 -5.77 6.99
CA SER A 67 2.59 -4.43 7.28
C SER A 67 3.49 -4.41 8.52
N THR A 68 4.46 -3.50 8.54
CA THR A 68 5.40 -3.28 9.65
C THR A 68 5.55 -1.79 9.98
N GLY A 69 6.09 -1.48 11.16
CA GLY A 69 6.49 -0.12 11.54
C GLY A 69 5.33 0.88 11.48
N GLY A 70 4.18 0.51 12.05
CA GLY A 70 3.00 1.37 12.08
C GLY A 70 3.12 2.48 13.14
N TYR A 71 2.77 3.71 12.79
CA TYR A 71 2.80 4.86 13.71
C TYR A 71 1.86 5.99 13.26
N TRP A 72 1.49 6.86 14.19
CA TRP A 72 0.90 8.17 13.87
C TRP A 72 2.02 9.18 13.63
N LEU A 73 1.96 9.93 12.53
CA LEU A 73 2.79 11.12 12.41
C LEU A 73 2.41 12.09 13.54
N GLN A 74 3.42 12.55 14.29
CA GLN A 74 3.28 13.61 15.29
C GLN A 74 3.24 14.98 14.60
#